data_AF-A0A0K0FB76-F1
#
_entry.id   AF-A0A0K0FB76-F1
#
_cell.length_a   1.000
_cell.length_b   1.000
_cell.length_c   1.000
_cell.angle_alpha   90.00
_cell.angle_beta   90.00
_cell.angle_gamma   90.00
#
_symmetry.space_group_name_H-M   'P 1'
#
loop_
_entity.id
_entity.type
_entity.pdbx_description
1 polymer ?
#
loop_
_entity_poly.entity_id
_entity_poly.type
_entity_poly.pdbx_seq_one_letter_code
_entity_poly.pdbx_strand_id
1 'polypeptide(L)'
;MSLLSRVAINGARHLKIYPSIICVRATSGVATKIPQFDALSNKPLPVDMKPAKEFMLEKYLTVAFMPFIPAAYFVHGPAMDMALAIGCSIHVYLGWHMVTTDYARPFLYGNILAKAGRATAIIFAISCLAGLLHFNYNDVGLTKAFEMVFAL
;
A
#
# COMPACT_ATOMS: atom_id res chain seq x y z
N MET A 1 -6.56 -22.90 -69.81
CA MET A 1 -6.26 -23.85 -70.89
C MET A 1 -4.83 -24.34 -70.71
N SER A 2 -4.66 -25.66 -70.70
CA SER A 2 -3.46 -26.50 -70.88
C SER A 2 -2.07 -25.83 -70.80
N LEU A 3 -1.16 -26.43 -70.02
CA LEU A 3 0.02 -27.11 -70.56
C LEU A 3 0.94 -27.52 -69.40
N LEU A 4 0.88 -28.78 -68.97
CA LEU A 4 2.10 -29.42 -68.44
C LEU A 4 2.13 -30.89 -68.87
N SER A 5 3.20 -31.16 -69.62
CA SER A 5 3.57 -32.39 -70.28
C SER A 5 3.82 -33.52 -69.27
N ARG A 6 3.32 -34.71 -69.60
CA ARG A 6 3.61 -35.95 -68.88
C ARG A 6 4.99 -36.43 -69.30
N VAL A 7 5.99 -36.28 -68.43
CA VAL A 7 7.26 -36.99 -68.55
C VAL A 7 7.21 -38.20 -67.64
N ALA A 8 7.03 -39.37 -68.25
CA ALA A 8 7.18 -40.66 -67.58
C ALA A 8 8.67 -41.00 -67.52
N ILE A 9 9.22 -41.10 -66.30
CA ILE A 9 10.56 -41.66 -66.09
C ILE A 9 10.38 -43.11 -65.64
N ASN A 10 10.53 -43.99 -66.63
CA ASN A 10 10.69 -45.42 -66.43
C ASN A 10 12.13 -45.65 -65.96
N GLY A 11 12.31 -46.31 -64.83
CA GLY A 11 13.65 -46.57 -64.30
C GLY A 11 13.61 -46.96 -62.83
N ALA A 12 13.34 -48.24 -62.59
CA ALA A 12 13.53 -48.87 -61.29
C ALA A 12 15.01 -48.79 -60.90
N ARG A 13 15.40 -47.68 -60.26
CA ARG A 13 16.64 -47.59 -59.49
C ARG A 13 16.25 -47.69 -58.03
N HIS A 14 16.62 -48.82 -57.45
CA HIS A 14 16.50 -49.14 -56.04
C HIS A 14 17.17 -48.04 -55.20
N LEU A 15 16.39 -47.04 -54.81
CA LEU A 15 16.78 -46.02 -53.84
C LEU A 15 17.05 -46.73 -52.53
N LYS A 16 18.34 -46.95 -52.20
CA LYS A 16 18.76 -47.26 -50.83
C LYS A 16 18.44 -46.03 -49.99
N ILE A 17 17.24 -46.03 -49.41
CA ILE A 17 16.85 -45.11 -48.35
C ILE A 17 17.73 -45.49 -47.16
N TYR A 18 18.86 -44.80 -47.01
CA TYR A 18 19.53 -44.78 -45.72
C TYR A 18 18.55 -44.14 -44.73
N PRO A 19 18.33 -44.73 -43.54
CA PRO A 19 17.60 -44.03 -42.50
C PRO A 19 18.54 -42.89 -42.06
N SER A 20 18.47 -41.77 -42.75
CA SER A 20 18.96 -40.50 -42.23
C SER A 20 18.08 -40.22 -41.04
N ILE A 21 18.49 -40.71 -39.88
CA ILE A 21 17.88 -40.45 -38.59
C ILE A 21 17.80 -38.93 -38.48
N ILE A 22 16.62 -38.35 -38.74
CA ILE A 22 16.32 -36.98 -38.37
C ILE A 22 16.21 -37.01 -36.85
N CYS A 23 17.37 -36.99 -36.20
CA CYS A 23 17.47 -36.72 -34.79
C CYS A 23 17.18 -35.23 -34.65
N VAL A 24 15.92 -34.88 -34.41
CA VAL A 24 15.60 -33.58 -33.82
C VAL A 24 16.28 -33.58 -32.46
N ARG A 25 17.52 -33.08 -32.42
CA ARG A 25 18.25 -32.86 -31.18
C ARG A 25 17.46 -31.81 -30.43
N ALA A 26 16.66 -32.23 -29.47
CA ALA A 26 16.06 -31.35 -28.49
C ALA A 26 17.22 -30.64 -27.79
N THR A 27 17.51 -29.40 -28.18
CA THR A 27 18.34 -28.50 -27.40
C THR A 27 17.51 -28.12 -26.18
N SER A 28 17.46 -29.00 -25.19
CA SER A 28 16.75 -28.77 -23.94
C SER A 28 17.40 -27.60 -23.23
N GLY A 29 16.72 -26.45 -23.23
CA GLY A 29 17.07 -25.34 -22.35
C GLY A 29 17.01 -25.82 -20.90
N VAL A 30 17.88 -25.28 -20.05
CA VAL A 30 17.89 -25.61 -18.62
C VAL A 30 16.56 -25.16 -18.02
N ALA A 31 15.74 -26.12 -17.59
CA ALA A 31 14.49 -25.82 -16.88
C ALA A 31 14.84 -25.15 -15.55
N THR A 32 14.60 -23.85 -15.45
CA THR A 32 14.71 -23.13 -14.19
C THR A 32 13.64 -23.62 -13.24
N LYS A 33 13.97 -23.70 -11.95
CA LYS A 33 12.99 -24.07 -10.92
C LYS A 33 11.86 -23.03 -10.92
N ILE A 34 10.64 -23.50 -10.76
CA ILE A 34 9.48 -22.62 -10.51
C ILE A 34 9.80 -21.80 -9.25
N PRO A 35 9.53 -20.49 -9.22
CA PRO A 35 9.71 -19.69 -8.02
C PRO A 35 8.81 -20.26 -6.91
N GLN A 36 9.42 -20.97 -5.97
CA GLN A 36 8.74 -21.56 -4.81
C GLN A 36 9.34 -20.95 -3.55
N PHE A 37 8.47 -20.50 -2.65
CA PHE A 37 8.87 -20.05 -1.32
C PHE A 37 9.34 -21.26 -0.50
N ASP A 38 10.60 -21.22 -0.04
CA ASP A 38 11.17 -22.25 0.81
C ASP A 38 10.97 -21.91 2.28
N ALA A 39 9.88 -22.44 2.86
CA ALA A 39 9.48 -22.16 4.24
C ALA A 39 10.39 -22.79 5.30
N LEU A 40 11.17 -23.83 4.95
CA LEU A 40 12.07 -24.55 5.85
C LEU A 40 13.53 -24.13 5.67
N SER A 41 13.78 -23.05 4.94
CA SER A 41 15.11 -22.49 4.74
C SER A 41 15.73 -22.07 6.09
N ASN A 42 16.89 -22.61 6.41
CA ASN A 42 17.66 -22.23 7.61
C ASN A 42 18.37 -20.87 7.48
N LYS A 43 18.05 -20.08 6.44
CA LYS A 43 18.61 -18.74 6.27
C LYS A 43 18.00 -17.81 7.32
N PRO A 44 18.81 -17.09 8.12
CA PRO A 44 18.29 -16.18 9.13
C PRO A 44 17.48 -15.07 8.44
N LEU A 45 16.24 -14.90 8.86
CA LEU A 45 15.39 -13.80 8.43
C LEU A 45 15.59 -12.60 9.38
N PRO A 46 15.59 -11.36 8.86
CA PRO A 46 15.60 -10.20 9.72
C PRO A 46 14.30 -10.16 10.54
N VAL A 47 14.43 -10.14 11.85
CA VAL A 47 13.30 -9.96 12.77
C VAL A 47 13.20 -8.48 13.11
N ASP A 48 12.07 -7.85 12.78
CA ASP A 48 11.78 -6.46 13.15
C ASP A 48 10.52 -6.37 14.03
N MET A 49 10.68 -5.77 15.20
CA MET A 49 9.61 -5.57 16.17
C MET A 49 9.01 -4.16 16.11
N LYS A 50 9.51 -3.27 15.24
CA LYS A 50 9.03 -1.88 15.13
C LYS A 50 7.52 -1.80 14.82
N PRO A 51 6.96 -2.54 13.85
CA PRO A 51 5.53 -2.40 13.53
C PRO A 51 4.62 -2.78 14.70
N ALA A 52 5.02 -3.79 15.49
CA ALA A 52 4.28 -4.20 16.68
C ALA A 52 4.28 -3.11 17.76
N LYS A 53 5.42 -2.42 17.96
CA LYS A 53 5.54 -1.32 18.93
C LYS A 53 4.74 -0.10 18.50
N GLU A 54 4.80 0.25 17.21
CA GLU A 54 4.01 1.34 16.62
C GLU A 54 2.51 1.09 16.81
N PHE A 55 2.04 -0.12 16.47
CA PHE A 55 0.64 -0.50 16.67
C PHE A 55 0.21 -0.39 18.14
N MET A 56 1.02 -0.87 19.09
CA MET A 56 0.72 -0.73 20.52
C MET A 56 0.59 0.74 20.94
N LEU A 57 1.53 1.59 20.51
CA LEU A 57 1.50 3.03 20.81
C LEU A 57 0.22 3.70 20.29
N GLU A 58 -0.20 3.38 19.07
CA GLU A 58 -1.43 3.89 18.48
C GLU A 58 -2.67 3.53 19.30
N LYS A 59 -2.74 2.29 19.81
CA LYS A 59 -3.88 1.85 20.65
C LYS A 59 -3.86 2.50 22.01
N TYR A 60 -2.70 2.62 22.65
CA TYR A 60 -2.60 3.35 23.92
C TYR A 60 -3.05 4.80 23.78
N LEU A 61 -2.61 5.49 22.72
CA LEU A 61 -3.01 6.88 22.49
C LEU A 61 -4.51 7.00 22.19
N THR A 62 -5.07 6.09 21.40
CA THR A 62 -6.51 6.07 21.09
C THR A 62 -7.35 5.86 22.35
N VAL A 63 -6.96 4.89 23.19
CA VAL A 63 -7.65 4.61 24.46
C VAL A 63 -7.50 5.80 25.43
N ALA A 64 -6.33 6.42 25.48
CA ALA A 64 -6.09 7.60 26.31
C ALA A 64 -6.94 8.81 25.88
N PHE A 65 -7.18 8.98 24.57
CA PHE A 65 -7.98 10.09 24.05
C PHE A 65 -9.50 9.82 24.10
N MET A 66 -9.93 8.56 24.10
CA MET A 66 -11.35 8.16 24.16
C MET A 66 -12.19 8.88 25.24
N PRO A 67 -11.75 9.04 26.50
CA PRO A 67 -12.54 9.74 27.52
C PRO A 67 -12.63 11.26 27.31
N PHE A 68 -11.74 11.87 26.52
CA PHE A 68 -11.76 13.33 26.31
C PHE A 68 -12.98 13.78 25.49
N ILE A 69 -13.47 12.95 24.56
CA ILE A 69 -14.66 13.27 23.76
C ILE A 69 -15.93 13.44 24.63
N PRO A 70 -16.32 12.48 25.49
CA PRO A 70 -17.44 12.70 26.40
C PRO A 70 -17.12 13.75 27.48
N ALA A 71 -15.87 13.85 27.96
CA ALA A 71 -15.50 14.87 28.94
C ALA A 71 -15.69 16.30 28.39
N ALA A 72 -15.38 16.52 27.11
CA ALA A 72 -15.57 17.80 26.43
C ALA A 72 -17.03 18.24 26.32
N TYR A 73 -18.00 17.33 26.49
CA TYR A 73 -19.40 17.70 26.55
C TYR A 73 -19.74 18.43 27.86
N PHE A 74 -19.13 18.03 28.98
CA PHE A 74 -19.43 18.57 30.31
C PHE A 74 -18.43 19.64 30.78
N VAL A 75 -17.18 19.56 30.34
CA VAL A 75 -16.10 20.45 30.79
C VAL A 75 -15.60 21.25 29.60
N HIS A 76 -15.87 22.56 29.63
CA HIS A 76 -15.48 23.47 28.56
C HIS A 76 -14.34 24.39 28.99
N GLY A 77 -13.70 25.01 28.00
CA GLY A 77 -12.70 26.05 28.20
C GLY A 77 -11.35 25.74 27.55
N PRO A 78 -10.39 26.67 27.65
CA PRO A 78 -9.17 26.64 26.83
C PRO A 78 -8.31 25.39 27.04
N ALA A 79 -8.27 24.86 28.27
CA ALA A 79 -7.53 23.64 28.57
C ALA A 79 -8.12 22.41 27.86
N MET A 80 -9.45 22.29 27.83
CA MET A 80 -10.13 21.21 27.10
C MET A 80 -9.95 21.38 25.60
N ASP A 81 -10.10 22.61 25.09
CA ASP A 81 -9.93 22.90 23.67
C ASP A 81 -8.53 22.57 23.17
N MET A 82 -7.49 22.84 23.98
CA MET A 82 -6.11 22.45 23.67
C MET A 82 -5.90 20.94 23.69
N ALA A 83 -6.48 20.23 24.67
CA ALA A 83 -6.42 18.77 24.73
C ALA A 83 -7.09 18.13 23.52
N LEU A 84 -8.26 18.65 23.10
CA LEU A 84 -8.97 18.23 21.90
C LEU A 84 -8.16 18.54 20.63
N ALA A 85 -7.59 19.74 20.51
CA ALA A 85 -6.79 20.11 19.35
C ALA A 85 -5.60 19.16 19.14
N ILE A 86 -4.85 18.86 20.21
CA ILE A 86 -3.68 17.97 20.15
C ILE A 86 -4.14 16.53 19.91
N GLY A 87 -5.09 16.03 20.71
CA GLY A 87 -5.54 14.65 20.64
C GLY A 87 -6.20 14.29 19.31
N CYS A 88 -7.11 15.14 18.81
CA CYS A 88 -7.72 14.97 17.49
C CYS A 88 -6.66 15.01 16.38
N SER A 89 -5.71 15.97 16.42
CA SER A 89 -4.67 16.06 15.39
C SER A 89 -3.79 14.81 15.34
N ILE A 90 -3.40 14.27 16.49
CA ILE A 90 -2.61 13.03 16.52
C ILE A 90 -3.46 11.84 16.06
N HIS A 91 -4.71 11.71 16.52
CA HIS A 91 -5.59 10.62 16.10
C HIS A 91 -5.82 10.62 14.57
N VAL A 92 -6.06 11.80 14.01
CA VAL A 92 -6.20 12.03 12.57
C VAL A 92 -4.91 11.68 11.83
N TYR A 93 -3.74 12.05 12.33
CA TYR A 93 -2.44 11.66 11.74
C TYR A 93 -2.30 10.14 11.66
N LEU A 94 -2.56 9.43 12.76
CA LEU A 94 -2.44 7.97 12.82
C LEU A 94 -3.41 7.28 11.86
N GLY A 95 -4.68 7.72 11.85
CA GLY A 95 -5.69 7.19 10.93
C GLY A 95 -5.35 7.46 9.46
N TRP A 96 -4.97 8.69 9.13
CA TRP A 96 -4.62 9.07 7.77
C TRP A 96 -3.36 8.36 7.28
N HIS A 97 -2.37 8.16 8.15
CA HIS A 97 -1.17 7.38 7.82
C HIS A 97 -1.55 5.97 7.34
N MET A 98 -2.44 5.28 8.06
CA MET A 98 -2.93 3.95 7.68
C MET A 98 -3.74 3.96 6.37
N VAL A 99 -4.61 4.95 6.18
CA VAL A 99 -5.36 5.10 4.91
C VAL A 99 -4.39 5.24 3.74
N THR A 100 -3.36 6.08 3.87
CA THR A 100 -2.39 6.26 2.79
C THR A 100 -1.52 5.02 2.56
N THR A 101 -1.22 4.21 3.57
CA THR A 101 -0.48 2.95 3.37
C THR A 101 -1.30 1.92 2.61
N ASP A 102 -2.62 1.87 2.84
CA ASP A 102 -3.53 0.92 2.19
C ASP A 102 -3.81 1.28 0.73
N TYR A 103 -4.01 2.58 0.45
CA TYR A 103 -4.43 3.03 -0.88
C TYR A 103 -3.29 3.53 -1.76
N ALA A 104 -2.23 4.16 -1.21
CA ALA A 104 -1.09 4.64 -2.00
C ALA A 104 -0.11 3.49 -2.30
N ARG A 105 -0.59 2.50 -3.07
CA ARG A 105 0.16 1.29 -3.42
C ARG A 105 1.13 1.56 -4.58
N PRO A 106 2.43 1.22 -4.43
CA PRO A 106 3.41 1.41 -5.51
C PRO A 106 3.07 0.66 -6.80
N PHE A 107 2.38 -0.48 -6.69
CA PHE A 107 1.94 -1.26 -7.85
C PHE A 107 0.95 -0.49 -8.75
N LEU A 108 0.14 0.40 -8.20
CA LEU A 108 -0.89 1.13 -8.95
C LEU A 108 -0.38 2.49 -9.46
N TYR A 109 0.38 3.21 -8.64
CA TYR A 109 0.76 4.60 -8.91
C TYR A 109 2.26 4.80 -9.18
N GLY A 110 3.06 3.74 -9.06
CA GLY A 110 4.51 3.85 -9.07
C GLY A 110 5.09 4.34 -7.74
N ASN A 111 6.39 4.10 -7.54
CA ASN A 111 7.06 4.36 -6.26
C ASN A 111 7.04 5.83 -5.84
N ILE A 112 7.12 6.76 -6.80
CA ILE A 112 7.22 8.20 -6.53
C ILE A 112 5.89 8.74 -5.98
N LEU A 113 4.79 8.47 -6.70
CA LEU A 113 3.46 8.93 -6.28
C LEU A 113 2.97 8.22 -5.02
N ALA A 114 3.29 6.93 -4.85
CA ALA A 114 3.00 6.22 -3.60
C ALA A 114 3.70 6.86 -2.39
N LYS A 115 4.97 7.28 -2.55
CA LYS A 115 5.71 7.98 -1.50
C LYS A 115 5.14 9.38 -1.21
N ALA A 116 4.78 10.13 -2.25
CA ALA A 116 4.12 11.43 -2.11
C ALA A 116 2.77 11.30 -1.40
N GLY A 117 1.97 10.30 -1.75
CA GLY A 117 0.69 10.00 -1.10
C GLY A 117 0.83 9.78 0.40
N ARG A 118 1.85 9.02 0.83
CA ARG A 118 2.14 8.82 2.26
C ARG A 118 2.59 10.09 2.98
N ALA A 119 3.29 10.98 2.31
CA ALA A 119 3.73 12.25 2.88
C ALA A 119 2.56 13.22 3.19
N THR A 120 1.41 13.04 2.53
CA THR A 120 0.20 13.85 2.79
C THR A 120 -0.29 13.74 4.23
N ALA A 121 -0.04 12.61 4.90
CA ALA A 121 -0.41 12.41 6.30
C ALA A 121 0.18 13.48 7.23
N ILE A 122 1.46 13.77 7.02
CA ILE A 122 2.19 14.73 7.83
C ILE A 122 1.69 16.14 7.54
N ILE A 123 1.52 16.47 6.26
CA ILE A 123 1.05 17.80 5.83
C ILE A 123 -0.34 18.06 6.41
N PHE A 124 -1.26 17.09 6.27
CA PHE A 124 -2.63 17.20 6.75
C PHE A 124 -2.67 17.36 8.28
N ALA A 125 -1.90 16.56 9.01
CA ALA A 125 -1.83 16.64 10.46
C ALA A 125 -1.28 18.00 10.96
N ILE A 126 -0.21 18.51 10.33
CA ILE A 126 0.37 19.81 10.68
C ILE A 126 -0.63 20.93 10.37
N SER A 127 -1.28 20.91 9.21
CA SER A 127 -2.29 21.92 8.87
C SER A 127 -3.50 21.87 9.81
N CYS A 128 -3.93 20.67 10.19
CA CYS A 128 -5.04 20.46 11.13
C CYS A 128 -4.69 21.05 12.51
N LEU A 129 -3.52 20.69 13.05
CA LEU A 129 -3.05 21.21 14.33
C LEU A 129 -2.87 22.72 14.29
N ALA A 130 -2.26 23.27 13.25
CA ALA A 130 -2.08 24.71 13.11
C ALA A 130 -3.42 25.45 13.05
N GLY A 131 -4.39 24.94 12.29
CA GLY A 131 -5.73 25.51 12.20
C GLY A 131 -6.48 25.45 13.54
N LEU A 132 -6.44 24.31 14.22
CA LEU A 132 -7.06 24.12 15.54
C LEU A 132 -6.45 25.03 16.60
N LEU A 133 -5.13 25.15 16.63
CA LEU A 133 -4.44 26.08 17.54
C LEU A 133 -4.80 27.53 17.21
N HIS A 134 -4.80 27.91 15.94
CA HIS A 134 -5.18 29.26 15.55
C HIS A 134 -6.61 29.60 15.99
N PHE A 135 -7.56 28.67 15.78
CA PHE A 135 -8.95 28.81 16.21
C PHE A 135 -9.10 28.91 17.73
N ASN A 136 -8.36 28.10 18.49
CA ASN A 136 -8.40 28.14 19.95
C ASN A 136 -7.81 29.43 20.55
N TYR A 137 -6.81 30.03 19.90
CA TYR A 137 -6.13 31.22 20.43
C TYR A 137 -6.68 32.55 19.92
N ASN A 138 -7.20 32.59 18.69
CA ASN A 138 -7.60 33.83 18.02
C ASN A 138 -9.12 33.93 17.81
N ASP A 139 -9.87 32.87 18.13
CA ASP A 139 -11.33 32.81 18.01
C ASP A 139 -11.94 32.26 19.31
N VAL A 140 -13.22 31.90 19.30
CA VAL A 140 -13.99 31.46 20.47
C VAL A 140 -13.54 30.13 21.10
N GLY A 141 -12.81 29.29 20.36
CA GLY A 141 -12.39 27.95 20.80
C GLY A 141 -13.41 26.84 20.50
N LEU A 142 -12.95 25.59 20.49
CA LEU A 142 -13.71 24.43 20.03
C LEU A 142 -15.01 24.20 20.82
N THR A 143 -14.91 24.01 22.13
CA THR A 143 -16.08 23.72 22.99
C THR A 143 -17.10 24.84 22.90
N LYS A 144 -16.66 26.10 22.93
CA LYS A 144 -17.56 27.25 22.80
C LYS A 144 -18.20 27.37 21.42
N ALA A 145 -17.46 27.06 20.35
CA ALA A 145 -18.02 27.03 19.01
C ALA A 145 -19.15 26.01 18.89
N PHE A 146 -18.99 24.81 19.47
CA PHE A 146 -20.07 23.83 19.51
C PHE A 146 -21.27 24.31 20.32
N GLU A 147 -21.08 24.95 21.48
CA GLU A 147 -22.21 25.54 22.22
C GLU A 147 -23.00 26.54 21.38
N MET A 148 -22.30 27.41 20.64
CA MET A 148 -22.94 28.41 19.79
C MET A 148 -23.73 27.77 18.65
N VAL A 149 -23.14 26.76 17.98
CA VAL A 149 -23.79 26.05 16.87
C VAL A 149 -25.03 25.28 17.34
N PHE A 150 -24.99 24.66 18.53
CA PHE A 150 -26.12 23.92 19.08
C PHE A 150 -27.20 24.80 19.73
N ALA A 151 -26.93 26.10 19.90
CA ALA A 151 -27.91 27.07 20.39
C ALA A 151 -28.74 27.75 19.28
N LEU A 152 -28.42 27.48 18.01
CA LEU A 152 -29.20 27.91 16.83
C LEU A 152 -30.47 27.08 16.67
#